data_AF-A0AA38FQ18-F1
#
_entry.id   AF-A0AA38FQ18-F1
#
_cell.length_a   1.000
_cell.length_b   1.000
_cell.length_c   1.000
_cell.angle_alpha   90.00
_cell.angle_beta   90.00
_cell.angle_gamma   90.00
#
_symmetry.space_group_name_H-M   'P 1'
#
loop_
_entity.id
_entity.type
_entity.pdbx_description
1 polymer ?
#
loop_
_entity_poly.entity_id
_entity_poly.type
_entity_poly.pdbx_seq_one_letter_code
_entity_poly.pdbx_strand_id
1 'polypeptide(L)' 'LPATAIILLCIVTFSNSNHSRAFLDTNDHLQEKSPDILEAEHGVVAADDERCSDIGTDVLREGGHAVDAA' A
#
# COMPACT_ATOMS: atom_id res chain seq x y z
N LEU A 1 -28.82 24.34 -9.28
CA LEU A 1 -28.16 24.81 -8.04
C LEU A 1 -28.07 23.73 -6.95
N PRO A 2 -29.16 23.05 -6.52
CA PRO A 2 -29.04 21.99 -5.51
C PRO A 2 -28.39 20.71 -6.06
N ALA A 3 -28.71 20.34 -7.32
CA ALA A 3 -28.14 19.15 -7.97
C ALA A 3 -26.61 19.23 -8.13
N THR A 4 -26.07 20.41 -8.46
CA THR A 4 -24.63 20.63 -8.58
C THR A 4 -23.91 20.53 -7.24
N ALA A 5 -24.55 20.97 -6.15
CA ALA A 5 -24.00 20.82 -4.80
C ALA A 5 -23.96 19.36 -4.33
N ILE A 6 -25.01 18.58 -4.64
CA ILE A 6 -25.06 17.14 -4.33
C ILE A 6 -23.99 16.39 -5.12
N ILE A 7 -23.83 16.67 -6.42
CA ILE A 7 -22.80 16.04 -7.25
C ILE A 7 -21.40 16.34 -6.71
N LEU A 8 -21.11 17.59 -6.34
CA LEU A 8 -19.83 17.96 -5.74
C LEU A 8 -19.61 17.27 -4.39
N LEU A 9 -20.63 17.19 -3.54
CA LEU A 9 -20.56 16.45 -2.28
C LEU A 9 -20.27 14.96 -2.53
N CYS A 10 -20.96 14.34 -3.48
CA CYS A 10 -20.71 12.95 -3.88
C CYS A 10 -19.27 12.75 -4.36
N ILE A 11 -18.76 13.62 -5.24
CA ILE A 11 -17.37 13.56 -5.73
C ILE A 11 -16.38 13.71 -4.56
N VAL A 12 -16.59 14.69 -3.67
CA VAL A 12 -15.73 14.90 -2.50
C VAL A 12 -15.77 13.69 -1.57
N THR A 13 -16.95 13.16 -1.26
CA THR A 13 -17.10 11.97 -0.41
C THR A 13 -16.55 10.71 -1.05
N PHE A 14 -16.69 10.52 -2.37
CA PHE A 14 -16.19 9.36 -3.11
C PHE A 14 -14.66 9.38 -3.23
N SER A 15 -14.09 10.55 -3.51
CA SER A 15 -12.63 10.77 -3.47
C SER A 15 -12.06 10.54 -2.07
N ASN A 16 -12.77 10.94 -1.02
CA ASN A 16 -12.38 10.64 0.37
C ASN A 16 -12.60 9.16 0.74
N SER A 17 -13.62 8.50 0.18
CA SER A 17 -13.95 7.09 0.48
C SER A 17 -12.95 6.10 -0.12
N ASN A 18 -12.17 6.51 -1.13
CA ASN A 18 -11.18 5.63 -1.76
C ASN A 18 -9.81 5.63 -1.07
N HIS A 19 -9.61 6.44 -0.01
CA HIS A 19 -8.31 6.54 0.66
C HIS A 19 -8.23 5.75 1.98
N SER A 20 -9.30 5.09 2.43
CA SER A 20 -9.26 4.47 3.76
C SER A 20 -10.04 3.16 3.83
N ARG A 21 -9.51 2.12 3.17
CA ARG A 21 -9.76 0.73 3.59
C ARG A 21 -8.70 0.19 4.55
N ALA A 22 -7.82 1.05 5.08
CA ALA A 22 -6.84 0.66 6.10
C ALA A 22 -7.38 0.69 7.55
N PHE A 23 -8.69 0.86 7.76
CA PHE A 23 -9.26 1.14 9.10
C PHE A 23 -9.86 -0.08 9.83
N LEU A 24 -10.01 -1.26 9.21
CA LEU A 24 -10.57 -2.44 9.88
C LEU A 24 -9.57 -3.59 10.03
N ASP A 25 -8.32 -3.26 10.34
CA ASP A 25 -7.41 -4.23 10.96
C ASP A 25 -6.69 -3.56 12.13
N THR A 26 -7.44 -3.28 13.20
CA THR A 26 -6.87 -2.78 14.45
C THR A 26 -7.39 -3.63 15.59
N ASN A 27 -6.90 -4.87 15.64
CA ASN A 27 -6.82 -5.64 16.88
C ASN A 27 -5.39 -6.15 17.08
N ASP A 28 -4.38 -5.27 17.02
CA ASP A 28 -3.28 -5.34 17.99
C ASP A 28 -2.49 -4.03 18.02
N HIS A 29 -2.23 -3.57 19.24
CA HIS A 29 -1.22 -2.58 19.62
C HIS A 29 -1.19 -1.20 18.93
N LEU A 30 -1.75 -0.19 19.62
CA LEU A 30 -1.43 1.23 19.44
C LEU A 30 0.05 1.51 19.83
N GLN A 31 0.99 1.04 19.02
CA GLN A 31 2.25 1.76 18.84
C GLN A 31 2.06 2.60 17.58
N GLU A 32 2.33 3.89 17.69
CA GLU A 32 2.66 4.74 16.56
C GLU A 32 3.94 4.14 15.93
N LYS A 33 3.77 3.08 15.13
CA LYS A 33 4.86 2.41 14.44
C LYS A 33 5.29 3.37 13.35
N SER A 34 6.31 4.16 13.66
CA SER A 34 7.09 4.85 12.64
C SER A 34 7.37 3.86 11.51
N PRO A 35 7.22 4.25 10.22
CA PRO A 35 7.50 3.34 9.13
C PRO A 35 8.91 2.76 9.34
N ASP A 36 8.98 1.42 9.42
CA ASP A 36 10.27 0.74 9.55
C ASP A 36 11.06 1.05 8.28
N ILE A 37 12.18 1.77 8.43
CA ILE A 37 13.11 1.98 7.33
C ILE A 37 13.83 0.64 7.13
N LEU A 38 13.51 -0.03 6.02
CA LEU A 38 14.15 -1.27 5.63
C LEU A 38 15.29 -0.95 4.65
N GLU A 39 16.50 -1.30 5.06
CA GLU A 39 17.70 -1.22 4.23
C GLU A 39 18.19 -2.63 3.91
N ALA A 40 18.61 -2.85 2.66
CA ALA A 40 19.24 -4.10 2.25
C ALA A 40 20.40 -3.82 1.31
N GLU A 41 21.47 -4.61 1.46
CA GLU A 41 22.68 -4.49 0.64
C GLU A 41 22.44 -4.92 -0.82
N HIS A 42 21.59 -5.94 -1.04
CA HIS A 42 21.45 -6.61 -2.33
C HIS A 42 20.17 -6.22 -3.10
N GLY A 43 19.09 -5.87 -2.39
CA GLY A 43 17.82 -5.47 -3.00
C GLY A 43 16.64 -5.58 -2.04
N VAL A 44 15.57 -4.83 -2.33
CA VAL A 44 14.29 -4.83 -1.60
C VAL A 44 13.15 -4.82 -2.62
N VAL A 45 12.07 -5.55 -2.34
CA VAL A 45 10.81 -5.48 -3.11
C VAL A 45 9.72 -4.89 -2.22
N ALA A 46 9.17 -3.75 -2.64
CA ALA A 46 8.07 -3.09 -1.97
C ALA A 46 6.82 -3.14 -2.84
N ALA A 47 5.79 -3.84 -2.35
CA ALA A 47 4.48 -3.95 -2.99
C ALA A 47 3.36 -3.60 -2.00
N ASP A 48 2.16 -3.37 -2.52
CA ASP A 48 0.95 -3.11 -1.72
C ASP A 48 0.32 -4.38 -1.12
N ASP A 49 0.57 -5.54 -1.72
CA ASP A 49 0.20 -6.87 -1.22
C ASP A 49 1.46 -7.65 -0.80
N GLU A 50 1.43 -8.21 0.41
CA GLU A 50 2.56 -8.96 1.00
C GLU A 50 3.07 -10.08 0.07
N ARG A 51 2.15 -10.76 -0.63
CA ARG A 51 2.49 -11.90 -1.49
C ARG A 51 3.27 -11.45 -2.72
N CYS A 52 3.00 -10.25 -3.22
CA CYS A 52 3.74 -9.70 -4.35
C CYS A 52 5.20 -9.41 -3.94
N SER A 53 5.41 -8.88 -2.73
CA SER A 53 6.74 -8.70 -2.16
C SER A 53 7.47 -10.04 -1.95
N ASP A 54 6.78 -11.07 -1.47
CA ASP A 54 7.37 -12.41 -1.30
C ASP A 54 7.82 -13.00 -2.64
N ILE A 55 6.95 -12.98 -3.66
CA ILE A 55 7.25 -13.50 -5.00
C ILE A 55 8.46 -12.77 -5.61
N GLY A 56 8.45 -11.43 -5.60
CA GLY A 56 9.58 -10.66 -6.12
C GLY A 56 10.87 -10.89 -5.33
N THR A 57 10.77 -11.10 -4.00
CA THR A 57 11.93 -11.43 -3.17
C THR A 57 12.49 -12.81 -3.54
N ASP A 58 11.64 -13.79 -3.82
CA ASP A 58 12.09 -15.12 -4.28
C ASP A 58 12.78 -15.03 -5.64
N VAL A 59 12.28 -14.20 -6.57
CA VAL A 59 12.98 -13.92 -7.84
C VAL A 59 14.37 -13.34 -7.60
N LEU A 60 14.52 -12.38 -6.68
CA LEU A 60 15.85 -11.85 -6.32
C LEU A 60 16.75 -12.92 -5.69
N ARG A 61 16.21 -13.81 -4.84
CA ARG A 61 16.96 -14.91 -4.20
C ARG A 61 17.42 -15.95 -5.21
N GLU A 62 16.64 -16.18 -6.26
CA GLU A 62 16.98 -17.06 -7.37
C GLU A 62 18.00 -16.45 -8.35
N GLY A 63 18.37 -15.17 -8.14
CA GLY A 63 19.37 -14.46 -8.94
C GLY A 63 18.79 -13.64 -10.09
N GLY A 64 17.46 -13.44 -10.12
CA GLY A 64 16.82 -12.50 -11.04
C GLY A 64 17.20 -11.05 -10.74
N HIS A 65 17.11 -10.20 -11.75
CA HIS A 65 17.36 -8.77 -11.60
C HIS A 65 16.13 -8.05 -11.04
N ALA A 66 16.31 -6.80 -10.62
CA ALA A 66 15.22 -5.95 -10.15
C ALA A 66 14.03 -5.84 -11.14
N VAL A 67 14.30 -5.97 -12.45
CA VAL A 67 13.24 -5.98 -13.47
C VAL A 67 12.47 -7.30 -13.53
N ASP A 68 13.11 -8.42 -13.20
CA ASP A 68 12.48 -9.74 -13.18
C ASP A 68 11.58 -9.88 -11.93
N ALA A 69 11.88 -9.14 -10.86
CA ALA A 69 11.16 -9.14 -9.59
C ALA A 69 9.96 -8.16 -9.52
N ALA A 70 9.70 -7.39 -10.59
CA ALA A 70 8.72 -6.30 -10.64
C ALA A 70 7.37 -6.68 -11.28
#